data_AF-A0A1D6KLP6-F1
#
_entry.id   AF-A0A1D6KLP6-F1
#
_cell.length_a   1.000
_cell.length_b   1.000
_cell.length_c   1.000
_cell.angle_alpha   90.00
_cell.angle_beta   90.00
_cell.angle_gamma   90.00
#
_symmetry.space_group_name_H-M   'P 1'
#
loop_
_entity.id
_entity.type
_entity.pdbx_description
1 polymer ?
#
loop_
_entity_poly.entity_id
_entity_poly.type
_entity_poly.pdbx_seq_one_letter_code
_entity_poly.pdbx_strand_id
1 'polypeptide(L)'
;MSLNEVSAVVSVLLGFAPSTSLPAISSSKLNKVLLPNPFDRPRAVFLVQIDGFNVPSFVSEGSNIFKTRIEGANIADTGLTDKDDLIVIHSDESLDLSRSDYLDNELSSLANWLEGSYQKSTGKLVIPLENGNSLTLQLDKEADKEFMSSLASLLKTIERAIQVHEDFSGVVNPAELLECHFTGLKALENEYGSGEIVKQGTEIVQRAVTKSFQSLHEAYKGKIVGLVISTNEAPSSLGSIIDAPSSLHISRRLEEASKTTDIASVVLVRKSLAWITGIILLVSTLIGVCLLMNMPLTRDTLLYSNVKID
;
A
#
# COMPACT_ATOMS: atom_id res chain seq x y z
N MET A 1 -9.96 1.30 -15.62
CA MET A 1 -8.50 1.19 -15.80
C MET A 1 -8.22 -0.18 -16.38
N SER A 2 -7.15 -0.33 -17.16
CA SER A 2 -6.70 -1.67 -17.56
C SER A 2 -5.98 -2.38 -16.39
N LEU A 3 -5.80 -3.71 -16.46
CA LEU A 3 -5.03 -4.45 -15.45
C LEU A 3 -3.57 -3.95 -15.35
N ASN A 4 -2.97 -3.56 -16.48
CA ASN A 4 -1.63 -2.97 -16.53
C ASN A 4 -1.55 -1.63 -15.78
N GLU A 5 -2.58 -0.79 -15.89
CA GLU A 5 -2.65 0.46 -15.13
C GLU A 5 -2.79 0.21 -13.62
N VAL A 6 -3.59 -0.80 -13.23
CA VAL A 6 -3.73 -1.22 -11.83
C VAL A 6 -2.40 -1.71 -11.27
N SER A 7 -1.72 -2.60 -12.00
CA SER A 7 -0.37 -3.08 -11.69
C SER A 7 0.62 -1.94 -11.49
N ALA A 8 0.64 -0.97 -12.42
CA ALA A 8 1.51 0.18 -12.34
C ALA A 8 1.19 1.09 -11.14
N VAL A 9 -0.10 1.30 -10.83
CA VAL A 9 -0.54 2.03 -9.64
C VAL A 9 -0.07 1.34 -8.36
N VAL A 10 -0.30 0.03 -8.24
CA VAL A 10 0.12 -0.77 -7.07
C VAL A 10 1.63 -0.70 -6.90
N SER A 11 2.40 -0.88 -7.97
CA SER A 11 3.86 -0.76 -7.96
C SER A 11 4.33 0.60 -7.44
N VAL A 12 3.71 1.68 -7.91
CA VAL A 12 4.07 3.03 -7.46
C VAL A 12 3.72 3.24 -5.98
N LEU A 13 2.55 2.80 -5.53
CA LEU A 13 2.13 2.93 -4.12
C LEU A 13 3.03 2.16 -3.16
N LEU A 14 3.51 0.98 -3.57
CA LEU A 14 4.45 0.14 -2.83
C LEU A 14 5.87 0.71 -2.80
N GLY A 15 6.17 1.72 -3.61
CA GLY A 15 7.51 2.34 -3.67
C GLY A 15 8.40 1.84 -4.80
N PHE A 16 7.86 1.04 -5.72
CA PHE A 16 8.61 0.51 -6.85
C PHE A 16 8.41 1.31 -8.14
N ALA A 17 9.30 1.08 -9.11
CA ALA A 17 9.11 1.55 -10.48
C ALA A 17 8.04 0.69 -11.19
N PRO A 18 7.05 1.30 -11.86
CA PRO A 18 6.06 0.56 -12.63
C PRO A 18 6.67 0.01 -13.93
N SER A 19 6.18 -1.16 -14.38
CA SER A 19 6.61 -1.78 -15.65
C SER A 19 6.10 -1.04 -16.89
N THR A 20 5.00 -0.29 -16.78
CA THR A 20 4.38 0.46 -17.88
C THR A 20 4.10 1.91 -17.47
N SER A 21 4.07 2.82 -18.45
CA SER A 21 3.75 4.22 -18.20
C SER A 21 2.25 4.40 -17.93
N LEU A 22 1.92 5.15 -16.87
CA LEU A 22 0.53 5.46 -16.54
C LEU A 22 0.00 6.58 -17.47
N PRO A 23 -1.22 6.43 -18.02
CA PRO A 23 -1.88 7.53 -18.73
C PRO A 23 -2.07 8.74 -17.81
N ALA A 24 -2.15 9.93 -18.41
CA ALA A 24 -2.26 11.20 -17.68
C ALA A 24 -3.46 11.24 -16.70
N ILE A 25 -4.58 10.62 -17.07
CA ILE A 25 -5.79 10.56 -16.22
C ILE A 25 -5.54 9.72 -14.97
N SER A 26 -4.93 8.53 -15.13
CA SER A 26 -4.60 7.61 -14.03
C SER A 26 -3.52 8.20 -13.12
N SER A 27 -2.50 8.83 -13.73
CA SER A 27 -1.44 9.56 -13.01
C SER A 27 -1.99 10.73 -12.18
N SER A 28 -2.91 11.52 -12.73
CA SER A 28 -3.57 12.61 -12.02
C SER A 28 -4.33 12.14 -10.78
N LYS A 29 -4.99 10.98 -10.84
CA LYS A 29 -5.66 10.36 -9.68
C LYS A 29 -4.65 9.90 -8.64
N LEU A 30 -3.59 9.20 -9.05
CA LEU A 30 -2.54 8.71 -8.15
C LEU A 30 -1.83 9.86 -7.42
N ASN A 31 -1.58 10.98 -8.10
CA ASN A 31 -0.98 12.17 -7.51
C ASN A 31 -1.78 12.72 -6.32
N LYS A 32 -3.10 12.53 -6.27
CA LYS A 32 -3.91 12.98 -5.12
C LYS A 32 -3.56 12.26 -3.81
N VAL A 33 -3.01 11.04 -3.89
CA VAL A 33 -2.63 10.26 -2.71
C VAL A 33 -1.13 10.34 -2.43
N LEU A 34 -0.31 10.58 -3.44
CA LEU A 34 1.12 10.82 -3.24
C LEU A 34 1.42 12.23 -2.72
N LEU A 35 0.47 13.17 -2.78
CA LEU A 35 0.61 14.50 -2.20
C LEU A 35 0.25 14.46 -0.71
N PRO A 36 1.06 15.10 0.16
CA PRO A 36 1.99 16.17 -0.18
C PRO A 36 3.43 15.74 -0.54
N ASN A 37 3.84 14.50 -0.29
CA ASN A 37 5.22 14.06 -0.47
C ASN A 37 5.37 12.81 -1.35
N PRO A 38 5.84 12.95 -2.61
CA PRO A 38 6.01 11.81 -3.53
C PRO A 38 7.11 10.82 -3.09
N PHE A 39 7.93 11.19 -2.11
CA PHE A 39 8.98 10.35 -1.52
C PHE A 39 8.53 9.63 -0.24
N ASP A 40 7.45 10.08 0.43
CA ASP A 40 6.84 9.36 1.57
C ASP A 40 5.64 8.56 1.05
N ARG A 41 5.97 7.50 0.33
CA ARG A 41 4.95 6.62 -0.25
C ARG A 41 4.33 5.78 0.88
N PRO A 42 3.03 5.43 0.78
CA PRO A 42 2.35 4.62 1.78
C PRO A 42 3.05 3.29 2.05
N ARG A 43 3.60 2.66 1.00
CA ARG A 43 4.27 1.35 1.02
C ARG A 43 3.41 0.18 1.50
N ALA A 44 2.19 0.42 1.95
CA ALA A 44 1.17 -0.60 2.16
C ALA A 44 -0.03 -0.38 1.22
N VAL A 45 -0.51 -1.46 0.61
CA VAL A 45 -1.66 -1.46 -0.29
C VAL A 45 -2.62 -2.58 0.10
N PHE A 46 -3.89 -2.23 0.28
CA PHE A 46 -5.00 -3.16 0.45
C PHE A 46 -5.76 -3.29 -0.86
N LEU A 47 -5.56 -4.41 -1.56
CA LEU A 47 -6.13 -4.70 -2.86
C LEU A 47 -7.28 -5.69 -2.73
N VAL A 48 -8.50 -5.25 -3.04
CA VAL A 48 -9.69 -6.11 -2.99
C VAL A 48 -10.26 -6.25 -4.38
N GLN A 49 -10.27 -7.47 -4.90
CA GLN A 49 -11.03 -7.84 -6.08
C GLN A 49 -12.36 -8.45 -5.65
N ILE A 50 -13.47 -7.90 -6.16
CA ILE A 50 -14.82 -8.39 -5.93
C ILE A 50 -15.39 -8.86 -7.26
N ASP A 51 -15.69 -10.15 -7.34
CA ASP A 51 -16.35 -10.75 -8.49
C ASP A 51 -17.87 -10.68 -8.31
N GLY A 52 -18.60 -10.32 -9.38
CA GLY A 52 -20.07 -10.29 -9.39
C GLY A 52 -20.66 -8.89 -9.53
N PHE A 53 -21.98 -8.81 -9.34
CA PHE A 53 -22.81 -7.62 -9.64
C PHE A 53 -22.22 -6.27 -9.21
N ASN A 54 -22.50 -5.25 -10.03
CA ASN A 54 -21.96 -3.88 -10.00
C ASN A 54 -22.03 -3.23 -8.60
N VAL A 55 -20.98 -3.44 -7.78
CA VAL A 55 -20.93 -2.89 -6.43
C VAL A 55 -20.99 -1.37 -6.49
N PRO A 56 -21.96 -0.72 -5.81
CA PRO A 56 -22.09 0.73 -5.81
C PRO A 56 -20.83 1.40 -5.27
N SER A 57 -20.74 2.73 -5.42
CA SER A 57 -19.59 3.49 -4.95
C SER A 57 -19.40 3.31 -3.44
N PHE A 58 -18.25 2.76 -3.05
CA PHE A 58 -17.73 2.88 -1.70
C PHE A 58 -17.43 4.37 -1.48
N VAL A 59 -18.31 5.07 -0.77
CA VAL A 59 -18.10 6.48 -0.45
C VAL A 59 -17.42 6.54 0.91
N SER A 60 -16.22 7.12 0.94
CA SER A 60 -15.90 8.08 1.97
C SER A 60 -15.05 9.17 1.33
N GLU A 61 -15.70 10.29 1.00
CA GLU A 61 -15.03 11.55 0.68
C GLU A 61 -14.10 11.88 1.86
N GLY A 62 -12.79 11.78 1.64
CA GLY A 62 -11.76 12.03 2.65
C GLY A 62 -10.90 10.81 3.06
N SER A 63 -11.17 9.61 2.52
CA SER A 63 -10.35 8.41 2.78
C SER A 63 -9.37 8.11 1.62
N ASN A 64 -8.19 7.55 1.92
CA ASN A 64 -7.18 7.09 0.95
C ASN A 64 -7.63 5.82 0.18
N ILE A 65 -8.92 5.69 -0.17
CA ILE A 65 -9.47 4.55 -0.91
C ILE A 65 -9.63 4.96 -2.38
N PHE A 66 -8.91 4.28 -3.27
CA PHE A 66 -9.11 4.35 -4.71
C PHE A 66 -10.08 3.26 -5.19
N LYS A 67 -11.10 3.68 -5.94
CA LYS A 67 -11.94 2.76 -6.70
C LYS A 67 -11.50 2.74 -8.16
N THR A 68 -11.38 1.55 -8.73
CA THR A 68 -11.24 1.40 -10.17
C THR A 68 -12.00 0.20 -10.67
N ARG A 69 -12.71 0.37 -11.79
CA ARG A 69 -13.31 -0.75 -12.53
C ARG A 69 -12.31 -1.20 -13.58
N ILE A 70 -12.06 -2.51 -13.65
CA ILE A 70 -11.26 -3.08 -14.72
C ILE A 70 -12.19 -3.43 -15.87
N GLU A 71 -11.89 -2.90 -17.05
CA GLU A 71 -12.54 -3.27 -18.30
C GLU A 71 -11.56 -4.14 -19.08
N GLY A 72 -11.91 -5.42 -19.24
CA GLY A 72 -11.15 -6.40 -20.02
C GLY A 72 -10.11 -7.21 -19.23
N ALA A 73 -10.03 -8.50 -19.55
CA ALA A 73 -9.02 -9.43 -19.05
C ALA A 73 -7.79 -9.40 -19.96
N ASN A 74 -6.79 -8.60 -19.58
CA ASN A 74 -5.44 -8.73 -20.15
C ASN A 74 -4.50 -9.09 -19.01
N ILE A 75 -3.67 -10.12 -19.21
CA ILE A 75 -2.62 -10.53 -18.28
C ILE A 75 -1.67 -9.35 -18.06
N ALA A 76 -1.34 -9.05 -16.80
CA ALA A 76 -0.47 -7.93 -16.45
C ALA A 76 0.89 -8.44 -15.98
N ASP A 77 1.93 -8.16 -16.76
CA ASP A 77 3.32 -8.34 -16.33
C ASP A 77 3.68 -7.25 -15.30
N THR A 78 3.66 -7.62 -14.03
CA THR A 78 3.88 -6.69 -12.91
C THR A 78 5.32 -6.55 -12.47
N GLY A 79 6.20 -7.48 -12.82
CA GLY A 79 7.61 -7.43 -12.38
C GLY A 79 7.77 -7.23 -10.87
N LEU A 80 6.79 -7.67 -10.07
CA LEU A 80 6.80 -7.59 -8.60
C LEU A 80 7.39 -8.86 -7.95
N THR A 81 7.74 -9.87 -8.75
CA THR A 81 8.06 -11.24 -8.34
C THR A 81 9.50 -11.46 -7.85
N ASP A 82 10.36 -10.43 -7.87
CA ASP A 82 11.79 -10.52 -7.52
C ASP A 82 12.23 -9.35 -6.61
N LYS A 83 11.40 -9.00 -5.62
CA LYS A 83 11.65 -7.85 -4.73
C LYS A 83 11.75 -8.30 -3.28
N ASP A 84 12.99 -8.43 -2.80
CA ASP A 84 13.36 -8.85 -1.44
C ASP A 84 12.70 -8.05 -0.30
N ASP A 85 12.18 -6.85 -0.60
CA ASP A 85 11.55 -5.94 0.36
C ASP A 85 10.00 -5.94 0.30
N LEU A 86 9.37 -6.87 -0.43
CA LEU A 86 7.90 -6.97 -0.56
C LEU A 86 7.34 -8.16 0.22
N ILE A 87 6.40 -7.88 1.13
CA ILE A 87 5.58 -8.88 1.80
C ILE A 87 4.23 -8.90 1.10
N VAL A 88 3.83 -10.09 0.63
CA VAL A 88 2.51 -10.31 0.04
C VAL A 88 1.69 -11.19 0.97
N ILE A 89 0.49 -10.73 1.31
CA ILE A 89 -0.47 -11.43 2.16
C ILE A 89 -1.68 -11.72 1.29
N HIS A 90 -1.84 -12.99 0.91
CA HIS A 90 -3.00 -13.44 0.14
C HIS A 90 -4.12 -13.86 1.08
N SER A 91 -5.35 -13.65 0.63
CA SER A 91 -6.53 -14.25 1.25
C SER A 91 -6.43 -15.77 1.17
N ASP A 92 -6.68 -16.45 2.29
CA ASP A 92 -6.71 -17.91 2.30
C ASP A 92 -7.88 -18.39 1.40
N GLU A 93 -7.56 -19.11 0.33
CA GLU A 93 -8.54 -19.73 -0.55
C GLU A 93 -9.27 -20.84 0.22
N SER A 94 -10.51 -20.54 0.59
CA SER A 94 -11.47 -21.42 1.27
C SER A 94 -11.07 -21.83 2.69
N LEU A 95 -11.99 -21.59 3.62
CA LEU A 95 -11.94 -22.26 4.91
C LEU A 95 -12.06 -23.77 4.69
N ASP A 96 -11.19 -24.56 5.32
CA ASP A 96 -11.37 -26.00 5.41
C ASP A 96 -12.53 -26.26 6.38
N LEU A 97 -13.75 -26.26 5.83
CA LEU A 97 -15.00 -26.41 6.57
C LEU A 97 -15.20 -27.84 7.13
N SER A 98 -14.15 -28.68 7.14
CA SER A 98 -14.17 -30.04 7.65
C SER A 98 -14.15 -30.14 9.18
N ARG A 99 -13.83 -29.05 9.90
CA ARG A 99 -13.72 -29.03 11.36
C ARG A 99 -14.79 -28.14 12.02
N SER A 100 -15.84 -28.76 12.56
CA SER A 100 -17.04 -28.08 13.11
C SER A 100 -16.74 -27.02 14.16
N ASP A 101 -15.87 -27.33 15.13
CA ASP A 101 -15.65 -26.42 16.27
C ASP A 101 -14.85 -25.17 15.87
N TYR A 102 -14.00 -25.30 14.85
CA TYR A 102 -13.21 -24.21 14.30
C TYR A 102 -14.10 -23.28 13.47
N LEU A 103 -14.94 -23.86 12.61
CA LEU A 103 -15.94 -23.19 11.81
C LEU A 103 -16.94 -22.40 12.66
N ASP A 104 -17.42 -22.98 13.76
CA ASP A 104 -18.35 -22.32 14.68
C ASP A 104 -17.77 -21.05 15.32
N ASN A 105 -16.48 -21.09 15.69
CA ASN A 105 -15.82 -19.95 16.29
C ASN A 105 -15.61 -18.84 15.27
N GLU A 106 -15.26 -19.18 14.04
CA GLU A 106 -15.11 -18.21 12.96
C GLU A 106 -16.41 -17.54 12.57
N LEU A 107 -17.49 -18.30 12.43
CA LEU A 107 -18.80 -17.73 12.14
C LEU A 107 -19.32 -16.88 13.30
N SER A 108 -18.96 -17.24 14.54
CA SER A 108 -19.25 -16.40 15.71
C SER A 108 -18.45 -15.08 15.68
N SER A 109 -17.16 -15.13 15.37
CA SER A 109 -16.32 -13.93 15.20
C SER A 109 -16.80 -13.05 14.04
N LEU A 110 -17.17 -13.67 12.91
CA LEU A 110 -17.73 -13.00 11.75
C LEU A 110 -19.05 -12.31 12.08
N ALA A 111 -19.95 -13.01 12.79
CA ALA A 111 -21.20 -12.44 13.27
C ALA A 111 -20.95 -11.22 14.15
N ASN A 112 -20.05 -11.33 15.13
CA ASN A 112 -19.71 -10.20 16.01
C ASN A 112 -19.14 -9.01 15.23
N TRP A 113 -18.25 -9.26 14.27
CA TRP A 113 -17.63 -8.22 13.45
C TRP A 113 -18.65 -7.46 12.58
N LEU A 114 -19.65 -8.17 12.05
CA LEU A 114 -20.73 -7.61 11.23
C LEU A 114 -21.98 -7.23 12.04
N GLU A 115 -21.91 -7.21 13.38
CA GLU A 115 -23.02 -6.90 14.29
C GLU A 115 -24.23 -7.83 14.10
N GLY A 116 -23.98 -9.04 13.61
CA GLY A 116 -24.94 -10.10 13.40
C GLY A 116 -25.03 -11.09 14.55
N SER A 117 -25.69 -12.22 14.26
CA SER A 117 -25.80 -13.35 15.18
C SER A 117 -25.65 -14.67 14.44
N TYR A 118 -24.92 -15.61 15.04
CA TYR A 118 -24.74 -16.97 14.53
C TYR A 118 -25.40 -17.98 15.47
N GLN A 119 -26.24 -18.84 14.91
CA GLN A 119 -26.91 -19.91 15.64
C GLN A 119 -26.28 -21.26 15.27
N LYS A 120 -25.41 -21.77 16.17
CA LYS A 120 -24.70 -23.06 16.01
C LYS A 120 -25.65 -24.22 15.73
N SER A 121 -26.78 -24.29 16.43
CA SER A 121 -27.76 -25.39 16.31
C SER A 121 -28.45 -25.47 14.95
N THR A 122 -28.59 -24.34 14.24
CA THR A 122 -29.29 -24.26 12.96
C THR A 122 -28.36 -23.94 11.79
N GLY A 123 -27.08 -23.67 12.06
CA GLY A 123 -26.12 -23.24 11.05
C GLY A 123 -26.52 -21.93 10.36
N LYS A 124 -27.29 -21.08 11.05
CA LYS A 124 -27.87 -19.86 10.48
C LYS A 124 -27.10 -18.62 10.95
N LEU A 125 -26.62 -17.84 9.99
CA LEU A 125 -26.01 -16.53 10.21
C LEU A 125 -27.00 -15.43 9.81
N VAL A 126 -27.27 -14.49 10.70
CA VAL A 126 -28.16 -13.35 10.46
C VAL A 126 -27.36 -12.06 10.61
N ILE A 127 -27.29 -11.28 9.55
CA ILE A 127 -26.54 -10.01 9.51
C ILE A 127 -27.55 -8.87 9.29
N PRO A 128 -27.63 -7.87 10.19
CA PRO A 128 -28.54 -6.75 10.04
C PRO A 128 -28.06 -5.77 8.96
N LEU A 129 -29.00 -5.13 8.27
CA LEU A 129 -28.78 -4.07 7.29
C LEU A 129 -29.15 -2.71 7.88
N GLU A 130 -28.69 -1.61 7.26
CA GLU A 130 -28.95 -0.26 7.77
C GLU A 130 -30.43 0.13 7.66
N ASN A 131 -31.12 -0.43 6.67
CA ASN A 131 -32.56 -0.22 6.43
C ASN A 131 -33.47 -0.98 7.43
N GLY A 132 -32.91 -1.68 8.42
CA GLY A 132 -33.65 -2.48 9.39
C GLY A 132 -34.01 -3.90 8.93
N ASN A 133 -33.69 -4.27 7.68
CA ASN A 133 -33.78 -5.66 7.22
C ASN A 133 -32.59 -6.47 7.73
N SER A 134 -32.58 -7.77 7.43
CA SER A 134 -31.45 -8.65 7.74
C SER A 134 -31.23 -9.66 6.62
N LEU A 135 -29.98 -9.90 6.25
CA LEU A 135 -29.61 -11.02 5.40
C LEU A 135 -29.49 -12.27 6.28
N THR A 136 -30.20 -13.32 5.88
CA THR A 136 -30.08 -14.63 6.51
C THR A 136 -29.34 -15.56 5.56
N LEU A 137 -28.24 -16.15 6.04
CA LEU A 137 -27.41 -17.12 5.34
C LEU A 137 -27.48 -18.46 6.09
N GLN A 138 -27.52 -19.56 5.33
CA GLN A 138 -27.63 -20.90 5.89
C GLN A 138 -26.49 -21.80 5.40
N LEU A 139 -25.87 -22.56 6.31
CA LEU A 139 -24.75 -23.44 5.98
C LEU A 139 -25.10 -24.63 5.08
N ASP A 140 -26.39 -25.00 5.01
CA ASP A 140 -26.89 -26.08 4.15
C ASP A 140 -26.98 -25.68 2.68
N LYS A 141 -26.91 -24.37 2.37
CA LYS A 141 -26.89 -23.85 1.02
C LYS A 141 -25.47 -23.51 0.59
N GLU A 142 -25.03 -24.10 -0.53
CA GLU A 142 -23.64 -23.94 -0.97
C GLU A 142 -23.29 -22.49 -1.33
N ALA A 143 -24.19 -21.74 -1.97
CA ALA A 143 -23.97 -20.33 -2.29
C ALA A 143 -23.84 -19.44 -1.04
N ASP A 144 -24.68 -19.67 -0.02
CA ASP A 144 -24.63 -18.95 1.25
C ASP A 144 -23.33 -19.27 1.99
N LYS A 145 -22.92 -20.55 1.97
CA LYS A 145 -21.68 -21.04 2.56
C LYS A 145 -20.44 -20.45 1.88
N GLU A 146 -20.42 -20.35 0.56
CA GLU A 146 -19.33 -19.69 -0.17
C GLU A 146 -19.26 -18.20 0.16
N PHE A 147 -20.40 -17.53 0.27
CA PHE A 147 -20.47 -16.13 0.69
C PHE A 147 -19.95 -15.92 2.12
N MET A 148 -20.36 -16.77 3.06
CA MET A 148 -19.85 -16.75 4.45
C MET A 148 -18.34 -17.03 4.50
N SER A 149 -17.86 -17.99 3.70
CA SER A 149 -16.44 -18.34 3.62
C SER A 149 -15.60 -17.18 3.08
N SER A 150 -16.07 -16.49 2.04
CA SER A 150 -15.41 -15.30 1.49
C SER A 150 -15.33 -14.16 2.51
N LEU A 151 -16.39 -13.91 3.29
CA LEU A 151 -16.40 -12.90 4.35
C LEU A 151 -15.45 -13.25 5.51
N ALA A 152 -15.43 -14.51 5.92
CA ALA A 152 -14.55 -14.97 6.98
C ALA A 152 -13.06 -14.95 6.55
N SER A 153 -12.77 -15.34 5.29
CA SER A 153 -11.43 -15.23 4.71
C SER A 153 -10.97 -13.76 4.66
N LEU A 154 -11.86 -12.83 4.28
CA LEU A 154 -11.57 -11.40 4.35
C LEU A 154 -11.19 -10.98 5.78
N LEU A 155 -12.03 -11.25 6.78
CA LEU A 155 -11.77 -10.88 8.18
C LEU A 155 -10.41 -11.40 8.66
N LYS A 156 -10.14 -12.70 8.47
CA LYS A 156 -8.88 -13.32 8.86
C LYS A 156 -7.68 -12.70 8.17
N THR A 157 -7.81 -12.37 6.89
CA THR A 157 -6.73 -11.76 6.11
C THR A 157 -6.39 -10.38 6.68
N ILE A 158 -7.40 -9.60 7.09
CA ILE A 158 -7.18 -8.32 7.77
C ILE A 158 -6.49 -8.52 9.12
N GLU A 159 -6.96 -9.44 9.95
CA GLU A 159 -6.35 -9.75 11.25
C GLU A 159 -4.88 -10.16 11.09
N ARG A 160 -4.61 -11.06 10.13
CA ARG A 160 -3.26 -11.51 9.79
C ARG A 160 -2.38 -10.37 9.33
N ALA A 161 -2.90 -9.47 8.50
CA ALA A 161 -2.12 -8.36 7.98
C ALA A 161 -1.80 -7.30 9.03
N ILE A 162 -2.70 -7.08 10.00
CA ILE A 162 -2.40 -6.25 11.17
C ILE A 162 -1.29 -6.89 11.99
N GLN A 163 -1.39 -8.20 12.26
CA GLN A 163 -0.37 -8.92 13.00
C GLN A 163 1.01 -8.86 12.32
N VAL A 164 1.06 -9.15 11.02
CA VAL A 164 2.30 -9.06 10.22
C VAL A 164 2.87 -7.63 10.27
N HIS A 165 2.03 -6.62 10.07
CA HIS A 165 2.48 -5.23 10.15
C HIS A 165 3.08 -4.89 11.52
N GLU A 166 2.44 -5.30 12.61
CA GLU A 166 2.93 -5.09 13.97
C GLU A 166 4.29 -5.76 14.20
N ASP A 167 4.46 -7.00 13.74
CA ASP A 167 5.70 -7.78 13.86
C ASP A 167 6.90 -7.12 13.15
N PHE A 168 6.65 -6.44 12.02
CA PHE A 168 7.71 -5.73 11.27
C PHE A 168 7.86 -4.26 11.66
N SER A 169 6.81 -3.66 12.23
CA SER A 169 6.80 -2.24 12.57
C SER A 169 7.96 -1.86 13.50
N GLY A 170 8.89 -1.05 12.99
CA GLY A 170 10.04 -0.54 13.76
C GLY A 170 11.36 -1.31 13.61
N VAL A 171 11.38 -2.46 12.92
CA VAL A 171 12.62 -3.21 12.61
C VAL A 171 13.03 -2.98 11.16
N VAL A 172 12.10 -3.25 10.24
CA VAL A 172 12.22 -3.02 8.79
C VAL A 172 10.90 -2.39 8.38
N ASN A 173 10.93 -1.43 7.46
CA ASN A 173 9.72 -0.92 6.83
C ASN A 173 9.62 -1.59 5.45
N PRO A 174 9.06 -2.80 5.30
CA PRO A 174 8.90 -3.43 4.01
C PRO A 174 7.78 -2.76 3.20
N ALA A 175 7.70 -3.07 1.91
CA ALA A 175 6.47 -2.85 1.15
C ALA A 175 5.50 -3.99 1.48
N GLU A 176 4.23 -3.68 1.71
CA GLU A 176 3.21 -4.64 2.13
C GLU A 176 2.03 -4.60 1.15
N LEU A 177 1.72 -5.75 0.56
CA LEU A 177 0.59 -5.91 -0.33
C LEU A 177 -0.38 -6.94 0.24
N LEU A 178 -1.57 -6.49 0.60
CA LEU A 178 -2.66 -7.35 1.03
C LEU A 178 -3.57 -7.57 -0.16
N GLU A 179 -3.69 -8.82 -0.59
CA GLU A 179 -4.50 -9.21 -1.73
C GLU A 179 -5.70 -10.04 -1.26
N CYS A 180 -6.90 -9.51 -1.50
CA CYS A 180 -8.14 -10.19 -1.21
C CYS A 180 -8.95 -10.43 -2.48
N HIS A 181 -9.34 -11.68 -2.72
CA HIS A 181 -10.27 -12.06 -3.77
C HIS A 181 -11.59 -12.50 -3.14
N PHE A 182 -12.68 -11.83 -3.53
CA PHE A 182 -14.01 -12.06 -2.98
C PHE A 182 -14.92 -12.63 -4.07
N THR A 183 -15.19 -13.93 -4.02
CA THR A 183 -16.07 -14.64 -4.98
C THR A 183 -17.50 -14.81 -4.48
N GLY A 184 -17.73 -14.67 -3.18
CA GLY A 184 -19.01 -14.94 -2.55
C GLY A 184 -20.20 -14.22 -3.18
N LEU A 185 -20.02 -12.99 -3.68
CA LEU A 185 -21.12 -12.22 -4.28
C LEU A 185 -21.59 -12.85 -5.60
N LYS A 186 -20.65 -13.37 -6.40
CA LYS A 186 -20.95 -14.16 -7.60
C LYS A 186 -21.67 -15.46 -7.27
N ALA A 187 -21.31 -16.12 -6.16
CA ALA A 187 -22.02 -17.32 -5.70
C ALA A 187 -23.48 -17.02 -5.38
N LEU A 188 -23.76 -15.91 -4.67
CA LEU A 188 -25.13 -15.46 -4.43
C LEU A 188 -25.87 -15.09 -5.72
N GLU A 189 -25.20 -14.44 -6.68
CA GLU A 189 -25.78 -14.10 -7.98
C GLU A 189 -26.17 -15.34 -8.79
N ASN A 190 -25.34 -16.37 -8.79
CA ASN A 190 -25.63 -17.62 -9.49
C ASN A 190 -26.87 -18.35 -8.93
N GLU A 191 -27.05 -18.34 -7.61
CA GLU A 191 -28.17 -19.03 -6.94
C GLU A 191 -29.46 -18.21 -6.94
N TYR A 192 -29.36 -16.91 -6.63
CA TYR A 192 -30.53 -16.05 -6.36
C TYR A 192 -30.83 -15.04 -7.47
N GLY A 193 -30.02 -15.00 -8.54
CA GLY A 193 -30.13 -14.04 -9.64
C GLY A 193 -29.97 -12.59 -9.18
N SER A 194 -30.56 -11.62 -9.86
CA SER A 194 -30.52 -10.21 -9.44
C SER A 194 -31.57 -9.85 -8.37
N GLY A 195 -31.88 -10.81 -7.50
CA GLY A 195 -32.89 -10.69 -6.45
C GLY A 195 -32.49 -9.80 -5.27
N GLU A 196 -33.39 -9.67 -4.30
CA GLU A 196 -33.18 -8.85 -3.11
C GLU A 196 -32.01 -9.36 -2.25
N ILE A 197 -31.82 -10.68 -2.17
CA ILE A 197 -30.70 -11.31 -1.44
C ILE A 197 -29.35 -10.82 -1.95
N VAL A 198 -29.18 -10.65 -3.26
CA VAL A 198 -27.92 -10.18 -3.86
C VAL A 198 -27.68 -8.70 -3.59
N LYS A 199 -28.74 -7.89 -3.58
CA LYS A 199 -28.63 -6.47 -3.16
C LYS A 199 -28.21 -6.37 -1.69
N GLN A 200 -28.81 -7.19 -0.83
CA GLN A 200 -28.45 -7.26 0.59
C GLN A 200 -27.02 -7.75 0.79
N GLY A 201 -26.61 -8.78 0.05
CA GLY A 201 -25.23 -9.27 0.01
C GLY A 201 -24.25 -8.18 -0.43
N THR A 202 -24.62 -7.38 -1.44
CA THR A 202 -23.80 -6.26 -1.92
C THR A 202 -23.61 -5.19 -0.83
N GLU A 203 -24.66 -4.83 -0.09
CA GLU A 203 -24.58 -3.89 1.04
C GLU A 203 -23.66 -4.43 2.15
N ILE A 204 -23.73 -5.73 2.44
CA ILE A 204 -22.88 -6.36 3.45
C ILE A 204 -21.42 -6.40 3.01
N VAL A 205 -21.14 -6.74 1.75
CA VAL A 205 -19.78 -6.67 1.20
C VAL A 205 -19.25 -5.23 1.26
N GLN A 206 -20.11 -4.26 0.94
CA GLN A 206 -19.74 -2.85 1.04
C GLN A 206 -19.29 -2.49 2.47
N ARG A 207 -20.11 -2.84 3.46
CA ARG A 207 -19.82 -2.61 4.87
C ARG A 207 -18.56 -3.36 5.32
N ALA A 208 -18.40 -4.62 4.91
CA ALA A 208 -17.26 -5.45 5.27
C ALA A 208 -15.95 -4.82 4.80
N VAL A 209 -15.85 -4.46 3.51
CA VAL A 209 -14.64 -3.83 2.95
C VAL A 209 -14.37 -2.46 3.58
N THR A 210 -15.40 -1.67 3.87
CA THR A 210 -15.24 -0.38 4.59
C THR A 210 -14.70 -0.59 6.00
N LYS A 211 -15.26 -1.53 6.78
CA LYS A 211 -14.75 -1.88 8.11
C LYS A 211 -13.31 -2.41 8.04
N SER A 212 -13.02 -3.29 7.09
CA SER A 212 -11.67 -3.82 6.84
C SER A 212 -10.67 -2.69 6.59
N PHE A 213 -10.99 -1.75 5.71
CA PHE A 213 -10.11 -0.62 5.44
C PHE A 213 -9.94 0.28 6.66
N GLN A 214 -10.98 0.51 7.45
CA GLN A 214 -10.87 1.30 8.67
C GLN A 214 -9.90 0.64 9.68
N SER A 215 -10.06 -0.65 9.94
CA SER A 215 -9.15 -1.39 10.83
C SER A 215 -7.70 -1.32 10.36
N LEU A 216 -7.47 -1.52 9.06
CA LEU A 216 -6.13 -1.40 8.48
C LEU A 216 -5.60 0.04 8.56
N HIS A 217 -6.43 1.03 8.26
CA HIS A 217 -6.04 2.43 8.30
C HIS A 217 -5.59 2.84 9.71
N GLU A 218 -6.28 2.37 10.74
CA GLU A 218 -5.90 2.57 12.14
C GLU A 218 -4.58 1.86 12.47
N ALA A 219 -4.44 0.58 12.13
CA ALA A 219 -3.23 -0.21 12.40
C ALA A 219 -1.97 0.36 11.70
N TYR A 220 -2.11 0.80 10.45
CA TYR A 220 -1.03 1.35 9.63
C TYR A 220 -0.84 2.87 9.84
N LYS A 221 -1.51 3.47 10.83
CA LYS A 221 -1.41 4.91 11.17
C LYS A 221 -1.68 5.82 9.96
N GLY A 222 -2.62 5.42 9.11
CA GLY A 222 -3.00 6.11 7.87
C GLY A 222 -2.06 5.89 6.68
N LYS A 223 -1.01 5.08 6.82
CA LYS A 223 -0.04 4.76 5.76
C LYS A 223 -0.43 3.55 4.91
N ILE A 224 -1.73 3.38 4.64
CA ILE A 224 -2.24 2.33 3.76
C ILE A 224 -3.23 2.91 2.76
N VAL A 225 -3.20 2.37 1.54
CA VAL A 225 -4.11 2.77 0.46
C VAL A 225 -4.98 1.59 0.07
N GLY A 226 -6.30 1.82 0.05
CA GLY A 226 -7.27 0.83 -0.41
C GLY A 226 -7.44 0.92 -1.92
N LEU A 227 -7.43 -0.20 -2.62
CA LEU A 227 -7.75 -0.30 -4.03
C LEU A 227 -8.83 -1.37 -4.22
N VAL A 228 -10.03 -0.94 -4.58
CA VAL A 228 -11.15 -1.86 -4.84
C VAL A 228 -11.36 -2.01 -6.34
N ILE A 229 -11.35 -3.25 -6.79
CA ILE A 229 -11.52 -3.69 -8.17
C ILE A 229 -12.82 -4.49 -8.25
N SER A 230 -13.69 -4.09 -9.17
CA SER A 230 -14.91 -4.84 -9.52
C SER A 230 -14.76 -5.45 -10.91
N THR A 231 -15.03 -6.74 -11.04
CA THR A 231 -14.89 -7.51 -12.29
C THR A 231 -16.24 -8.12 -12.69
N ASN A 232 -16.61 -7.97 -13.98
CA ASN A 232 -17.84 -8.53 -14.54
C ASN A 232 -17.65 -9.94 -15.11
N GLU A 233 -16.42 -10.30 -15.47
CA GLU A 233 -16.04 -11.61 -16.00
C GLU A 233 -14.93 -12.14 -15.11
N ALA A 234 -14.87 -13.46 -14.91
CA ALA A 234 -13.78 -14.09 -14.15
C ALA A 234 -12.44 -13.73 -14.83
N PRO A 235 -11.63 -12.83 -14.27
CA PRO A 235 -10.28 -12.70 -14.76
C PRO A 235 -9.57 -13.99 -14.33
N SER A 236 -8.61 -14.46 -15.14
CA SER A 236 -7.49 -15.21 -14.59
C SER A 236 -7.00 -14.42 -13.37
N SER A 237 -7.02 -15.08 -12.21
CA SER A 237 -6.81 -14.50 -10.89
C SER A 237 -5.83 -13.33 -10.87
N LEU A 238 -6.03 -12.44 -9.91
CA LEU A 238 -5.03 -11.43 -9.58
C LEU A 238 -3.69 -12.05 -9.15
N GLY A 239 -3.65 -13.38 -8.95
CA GLY A 239 -2.44 -14.20 -9.01
C GLY A 239 -1.59 -14.02 -10.29
N SER A 240 -2.15 -13.56 -11.41
CA SER A 240 -1.38 -13.12 -12.59
C SER A 240 -0.75 -11.73 -12.45
N ILE A 241 -1.25 -10.88 -11.54
CA ILE A 241 -0.54 -9.66 -11.09
C ILE A 241 0.69 -10.06 -10.24
N ILE A 242 0.83 -11.30 -9.78
CA ILE A 242 1.96 -11.73 -8.96
C ILE A 242 2.28 -13.20 -9.29
N ASP A 243 2.67 -13.48 -10.53
CA ASP A 243 2.97 -14.86 -10.94
C ASP A 243 4.35 -15.30 -10.37
N ALA A 244 4.41 -15.65 -9.08
CA ALA A 244 5.50 -16.42 -8.46
C ALA A 244 5.07 -17.05 -7.12
N PRO A 245 5.60 -18.25 -6.77
CA PRO A 245 5.04 -19.12 -5.75
C PRO A 245 5.11 -18.51 -4.36
N SER A 246 3.96 -18.61 -3.68
CA SER A 246 3.78 -18.52 -2.24
C SER A 246 4.86 -19.31 -1.51
N SER A 247 5.86 -18.60 -1.04
CA SER A 247 6.57 -19.00 0.16
C SER A 247 6.88 -17.74 0.92
N LEU A 248 6.58 -17.74 2.21
CA LEU A 248 7.24 -16.88 3.17
C LEU A 248 8.73 -17.19 3.08
N HIS A 249 9.42 -16.67 2.07
CA HIS A 249 10.85 -16.47 2.11
C HIS A 249 11.07 -15.30 3.08
N ILE A 250 10.85 -15.59 4.37
CA ILE A 250 11.63 -14.97 5.42
C ILE A 250 13.04 -15.45 5.12
N SER A 251 13.72 -14.75 4.21
CA SER A 251 15.15 -14.83 4.07
C SER A 251 15.67 -14.44 5.44
N ARG A 252 15.98 -15.46 6.25
CA ARG A 252 16.67 -15.37 7.52
C ARG A 252 18.00 -14.69 7.24
N ARG A 253 17.97 -13.37 7.14
CA ARG A 253 19.12 -12.51 6.89
C ARG A 253 19.77 -12.25 8.25
N LEU A 254 20.28 -13.33 8.83
CA LEU A 254 21.39 -13.22 9.76
C LEU A 254 22.64 -13.00 8.90
N GLU A 255 22.92 -11.73 8.60
CA GLU A 255 24.30 -11.25 8.70
C GLU A 255 24.27 -9.77 9.06
N GLU A 256 24.74 -9.52 10.27
CA GLU A 256 25.02 -8.23 10.86
C GLU A 256 26.04 -7.50 9.96
N ALA A 257 25.59 -6.55 9.15
CA ALA A 257 26.46 -5.66 8.39
C ALA A 257 26.11 -4.21 8.73
N SER A 258 27.04 -3.60 9.47
CA SER A 258 27.03 -2.29 10.09
C SER A 258 26.36 -1.15 9.31
N LYS A 259 25.57 -0.34 10.04
CA LYS A 259 25.23 1.06 9.77
C LYS A 259 26.41 1.81 9.13
N THR A 260 26.46 1.89 7.80
CA THR A 260 27.57 2.53 7.09
C THR A 260 27.11 3.53 6.03
N THR A 261 25.87 3.45 5.57
CA THR A 261 25.33 4.35 4.53
C THR A 261 25.04 5.76 5.04
N ASP A 262 24.45 5.91 6.23
CA ASP A 262 24.20 7.25 6.82
C ASP A 262 25.48 7.97 7.26
N ILE A 263 26.52 7.22 7.64
CA ILE A 263 27.80 7.80 8.03
C ILE A 263 28.58 8.24 6.77
N ALA A 264 28.54 7.43 5.70
CA ALA A 264 29.26 7.73 4.47
C ALA A 264 28.74 9.00 3.78
N SER A 265 27.41 9.18 3.70
CA SER A 265 26.80 10.36 3.07
C SER A 265 27.11 11.65 3.86
N VAL A 266 27.03 11.60 5.19
CA VAL A 266 27.35 12.75 6.07
C VAL A 266 28.84 13.09 6.02
N VAL A 267 29.73 12.09 5.96
CA VAL A 267 31.19 12.31 5.82
C VAL A 267 31.53 12.93 4.47
N LEU A 268 30.85 12.51 3.39
CA LEU A 268 31.08 13.04 2.05
C LEU A 268 30.65 14.51 1.96
N VAL A 269 29.49 14.87 2.52
CA VAL A 269 28.99 16.27 2.57
C VAL A 269 29.89 17.15 3.45
N ARG A 270 30.35 16.66 4.61
CA ARG A 270 31.27 17.43 5.47
C ARG A 270 32.64 17.62 4.81
N LYS A 271 33.13 16.61 4.11
CA LYS A 271 34.41 16.68 3.39
C LYS A 271 34.32 17.63 2.20
N SER A 272 33.26 17.58 1.40
CA SER A 272 33.08 18.50 0.26
C SER A 272 32.94 19.95 0.71
N LEU A 273 32.16 20.20 1.77
CA LEU A 273 31.99 21.54 2.32
C LEU A 273 33.32 22.12 2.84
N ALA A 274 34.09 21.34 3.62
CA ALA A 274 35.38 21.78 4.14
C ALA A 274 36.38 22.12 3.03
N TRP A 275 36.44 21.30 1.97
CA TRP A 275 37.32 21.55 0.81
C TRP A 275 36.91 22.81 0.04
N ILE A 276 35.62 23.00 -0.22
CA ILE A 276 35.13 24.19 -0.93
C ILE A 276 35.44 25.47 -0.13
N THR A 277 35.15 25.48 1.18
CA THR A 277 35.43 26.64 2.03
C THR A 277 36.94 26.92 2.10
N GLY A 278 37.78 25.88 2.22
CA GLY A 278 39.23 26.01 2.23
C GLY A 278 39.79 26.59 0.93
N ILE A 279 39.34 26.10 -0.22
CA ILE A 279 39.77 26.60 -1.54
C ILE A 279 39.37 28.07 -1.71
N ILE A 280 38.13 28.45 -1.34
CA ILE A 280 37.67 29.84 -1.43
C ILE A 280 38.52 30.77 -0.55
N LEU A 281 38.80 30.37 0.69
CA LEU A 281 39.67 31.14 1.59
C LEU A 281 41.10 31.29 1.06
N LEU A 282 41.66 30.22 0.48
CA LEU A 282 43.01 30.24 -0.08
C LEU A 282 43.09 31.17 -1.29
N VAL A 283 42.13 31.09 -2.21
CA VAL A 283 42.08 31.99 -3.38
C VAL A 283 41.86 33.44 -2.93
N SER A 284 40.97 33.68 -1.97
CA SER A 284 40.70 35.01 -1.43
C SER A 284 41.93 35.62 -0.75
N THR A 285 42.67 34.85 0.06
CA THR A 285 43.90 35.32 0.70
C THR A 285 45.02 35.57 -0.30
N LEU A 286 45.19 34.71 -1.31
CA LEU A 286 46.17 34.92 -2.37
C LEU A 286 45.89 36.22 -3.15
N ILE A 287 44.63 36.45 -3.53
CA ILE A 287 44.20 37.68 -4.19
C ILE A 287 44.46 38.90 -3.29
N GLY A 288 44.13 38.81 -1.99
CA GLY A 288 44.40 39.87 -1.03
C GLY A 288 45.89 40.23 -0.92
N VAL A 289 46.78 39.22 -0.86
CA VAL A 289 48.23 39.44 -0.83
C VAL A 289 48.73 40.04 -2.15
N CYS A 290 48.24 39.56 -3.30
CA CYS A 290 48.59 40.12 -4.60
C CYS A 290 48.18 41.60 -4.73
N LEU A 291 47.03 41.97 -4.18
CA LEU A 291 46.56 43.36 -4.15
C LEU A 291 47.37 44.22 -3.18
N LEU A 292 47.77 43.69 -2.02
CA LEU A 292 48.63 44.40 -1.06
C LEU A 292 50.05 44.63 -1.61
N MET A 293 50.63 43.62 -2.27
CA MET A 293 51.96 43.73 -2.88
C MET A 293 51.99 44.68 -4.08
N ASN A 294 50.88 44.80 -4.83
CA ASN A 294 50.74 45.73 -5.94
C ASN A 294 50.09 47.06 -5.55
N MET A 295 49.94 47.32 -4.25
CA MET A 295 49.42 48.61 -3.80
C MET A 295 50.46 49.69 -4.13
N PRO A 296 50.14 50.70 -4.95
CA PRO A 296 51.05 51.79 -5.20
C PRO A 296 51.20 52.54 -3.89
N LEU A 297 52.35 52.41 -3.24
CA LEU A 297 52.73 53.28 -2.13
C LEU A 297 52.60 54.70 -2.67
N THR A 298 51.60 55.45 -2.20
CA THR A 298 51.56 56.89 -2.48
C THR A 298 52.89 57.41 -1.97
N ARG A 299 53.75 57.83 -2.90
CA ARG A 299 55.02 58.51 -2.62
C ARG A 299 54.67 59.88 -2.06
N ASP A 300 54.11 59.90 -0.86
CA ASP A 300 53.75 61.12 -0.16
C ASP A 300 55.03 61.70 0.42
N THR A 301 55.58 62.65 -0.33
CA THR A 301 56.28 63.88 0.07
C THR A 301 57.57 63.78 0.93
N LEU A 302 57.81 62.72 1.71
CA LEU A 302 59.00 62.60 2.56
C LEU A 302 60.23 62.00 1.85
N LEU A 303 60.03 61.14 0.84
CA LEU A 303 61.13 60.55 0.06
C LEU A 303 61.80 61.52 -0.94
N TYR A 304 61.19 62.68 -1.18
CA TYR A 304 61.78 63.75 -2.00
C TYR A 304 62.51 64.83 -1.18
N SER A 305 62.58 64.70 0.15
CA SER A 305 63.20 65.71 1.02
C SER A 305 64.73 65.60 1.17
N ASN A 306 65.35 64.50 0.72
CA ASN A 306 66.80 64.27 0.86
C ASN A 306 67.64 64.57 -0.39
N VAL A 307 67.15 65.39 -1.33
CA VAL A 307 67.98 65.88 -2.44
C VAL A 307 68.05 67.40 -2.40
N LYS A 308 68.88 67.93 -1.49
CA LYS A 308 69.60 69.20 -1.62
C LYS A 308 70.71 69.29 -0.58
N ILE A 309 71.81 69.97 -0.97
CA ILE A 309 73.12 70.19 -0.31
C ILE A 309 74.15 69.17 -0.81
N ASP A 310 75.14 69.47 -1.65
CA ASP A 310 75.69 70.73 -2.21
C ASP A 310 75.97 70.56 -3.72
#